data_AF-A0A0Q7NK36-F1
#
_entry.id   AF-A0A0Q7NK36-F1
#
_cell.length_a   1.000
_cell.length_b   1.000
_cell.length_c   1.000
_cell.angle_alpha   90.00
_cell.angle_beta   90.00
_cell.angle_gamma   90.00
#
_symmetry.space_group_name_H-M   'P 1'
#
loop_
_entity.id
_entity.type
_entity.pdbx_description
1 polymer ?
#
loop_
_entity_poly.entity_id
_entity_poly.type
_entity_poly.pdbx_seq_one_letter_code
_entity_poly.pdbx_strand_id
1 'polypeptide(L)' 'MTKLLEQAVSAARNLPTEMQDDIARMMLSYAGDDERVIELSPEEEADLIEAQAEMARGEFATEAEVQTILSKYRL' A
#
# COMPACT_ATOMS: atom_id res chain seq x y z
N MET A 1 -4.20 -11.66 -26.36
CA MET A 1 -4.64 -12.33 -25.11
C MET A 1 -4.98 -13.78 -25.43
N THR A 2 -4.94 -14.69 -24.44
CA THR A 2 -5.49 -16.03 -24.64
C THR A 2 -7.02 -15.93 -24.78
N LYS A 3 -7.65 -16.91 -25.43
CA LYS A 3 -9.12 -16.93 -25.59
C LYS A 3 -9.85 -16.84 -24.25
N LEU A 4 -9.32 -17.51 -23.23
CA LEU A 4 -9.87 -17.49 -21.87
C LEU A 4 -9.75 -16.10 -21.23
N LEU A 5 -8.60 -15.43 -21.37
CA LEU A 5 -8.39 -14.10 -20.80
C LEU A 5 -9.25 -13.03 -21.51
N GLU A 6 -9.46 -13.15 -22.82
CA GLU A 6 -10.35 -12.27 -23.58
C GLU A 6 -11.82 -12.40 -23.13
N GLN A 7 -12.28 -13.63 -22.87
CA GLN A 7 -13.61 -13.89 -22.29
C GLN A 7 -13.73 -13.29 -20.88
N ALA A 8 -12.72 -13.48 -20.03
CA ALA A 8 -12.71 -12.92 -18.68
C ALA A 8 -12.81 -11.39 -18.68
N VAL A 9 -12.02 -10.70 -19.52
CA VAL A 9 -12.09 -9.23 -19.65
C VAL A 9 -13.44 -8.79 -20.21
N SER A 10 -14.00 -9.52 -21.19
CA SER A 10 -15.32 -9.20 -21.75
C SER A 10 -16.43 -9.35 -20.71
N ALA A 11 -16.34 -10.35 -19.83
CA ALA A 11 -17.28 -10.52 -18.72
C ALA A 11 -17.11 -9.41 -17.67
N ALA A 12 -15.86 -9.08 -17.29
CA ALA A 12 -15.56 -8.06 -16.30
C ALA A 12 -16.10 -6.68 -16.71
N ARG A 13 -16.04 -6.31 -18.00
CA ARG A 13 -16.57 -5.03 -18.52
C ARG A 13 -18.05 -4.78 -18.23
N ASN A 14 -18.84 -5.83 -17.98
CA ASN A 14 -20.27 -5.70 -17.70
C ASN A 14 -20.59 -5.62 -16.20
N LEU A 15 -19.59 -5.70 -15.32
CA LEU A 15 -19.76 -5.59 -13.87
C LEU A 15 -19.83 -4.12 -13.43
N PRO A 16 -20.31 -3.83 -12.20
CA PRO A 16 -20.15 -2.52 -11.58
C PRO A 16 -18.68 -2.11 -11.50
N THR A 17 -18.39 -0.80 -11.60
CA THR A 17 -17.02 -0.26 -11.63
C THR A 17 -16.17 -0.71 -10.44
N GLU A 18 -16.74 -0.75 -9.23
CA GLU A 18 -16.05 -1.22 -8.02
C GLU A 18 -15.54 -2.67 -8.17
N MET A 19 -16.38 -3.56 -8.72
CA MET A 19 -15.98 -4.95 -8.95
C MET A 19 -14.98 -5.09 -10.11
N GLN A 20 -15.00 -4.18 -11.08
CA GLN A 20 -13.99 -4.14 -12.13
C GLN A 20 -12.61 -3.80 -11.54
N ASP A 21 -12.56 -2.82 -10.63
CA ASP A 21 -11.33 -2.41 -9.96
C ASP A 21 -10.79 -3.52 -9.05
N ASP A 22 -11.65 -4.25 -8.34
CA ASP A 22 -11.24 -5.39 -7.51
C ASP A 22 -10.58 -6.50 -8.36
N ILE A 23 -11.19 -6.85 -9.49
CA ILE A 23 -10.62 -7.82 -10.44
C ILE A 23 -9.29 -7.30 -11.00
N ALA A 24 -9.20 -6.01 -11.32
CA ALA A 24 -7.98 -5.40 -11.83
C ALA A 24 -6.84 -5.47 -10.80
N ARG A 25 -7.08 -5.12 -9.53
CA ARG A 25 -6.08 -5.25 -8.45
C ARG A 25 -5.59 -6.69 -8.28
N MET A 26 -6.50 -7.68 -8.32
CA MET A 26 -6.11 -9.09 -8.24
C MET A 26 -5.23 -9.50 -9.43
N MET A 27 -5.55 -9.05 -10.65
CA MET A 27 -4.76 -9.35 -11.84
C MET A 27 -3.39 -8.66 -11.82
N LEU A 28 -3.32 -7.40 -11.38
CA LEU A 28 -2.06 -6.65 -11.25
C LEU A 28 -1.16 -7.25 -10.17
N SER A 29 -1.73 -7.64 -9.02
CA SER A 29 -1.02 -8.38 -7.98
C SER A 29 -0.47 -9.71 -8.50
N TYR A 30 -1.29 -10.49 -9.22
CA TYR A 30 -0.84 -11.75 -9.84
C TYR A 30 0.23 -11.55 -10.92
N ALA A 31 0.15 -10.45 -11.68
CA ALA A 31 1.13 -10.09 -12.69
C ALA A 31 2.45 -9.55 -12.09
N GLY A 32 2.49 -9.30 -10.77
CA GLY A 32 3.63 -8.69 -10.09
C GLY A 32 3.79 -7.20 -10.39
N ASP A 33 2.73 -6.54 -10.88
CA ASP A 33 2.78 -5.15 -11.36
C ASP A 33 2.33 -4.14 -10.28
N ASP A 34 1.69 -4.59 -9.20
CA ASP A 34 1.09 -3.68 -8.21
C ASP A 34 1.99 -3.33 -7.02
N GLU A 35 3.15 -3.97 -6.85
CA GLU A 35 4.10 -3.55 -5.81
C GLU A 35 5.49 -4.04 -6.19
N ARG A 36 6.36 -3.11 -6.59
CA ARG A 36 7.79 -3.33 -6.39
C ARG A 36 7.97 -3.49 -4.89
N VAL A 37 8.02 -4.74 -4.42
CA VAL A 37 8.42 -5.05 -3.06
C VAL A 37 9.76 -4.37 -2.86
N ILE A 38 9.76 -3.30 -2.07
CA ILE A 38 10.99 -2.62 -1.69
C ILE A 38 11.65 -3.56 -0.71
N GLU A 39 12.73 -4.21 -1.13
CA GLU A 39 13.60 -4.93 -0.20
C GLU A 39 14.20 -3.91 0.75
N LEU A 40 13.82 -3.99 2.02
CA LEU A 40 14.41 -3.17 3.06
C LEU A 40 15.85 -3.62 3.27
N SER A 41 16.75 -2.66 3.44
CA SER A 41 18.04 -2.95 4.04
C SER A 41 17.86 -3.46 5.48
N PRO A 42 18.84 -4.19 6.04
CA PRO A 42 18.77 -4.63 7.43
C PRO A 42 18.60 -3.48 8.44
N GLU A 43 19.08 -2.28 8.11
CA GLU A 43 18.93 -1.09 8.94
C GLU A 43 17.49 -0.58 8.90
N GLU A 44 16.89 -0.46 7.72
CA GLU A 44 15.49 -0.03 7.56
C GLU A 44 14.51 -1.04 8.20
N GLU A 45 14.79 -2.35 8.11
CA GLU A 45 13.98 -3.36 8.79
C GLU A 45 14.07 -3.21 10.32
N ALA A 46 15.27 -2.98 10.85
CA ALA A 46 15.48 -2.75 12.28
C ALA A 46 14.75 -1.49 12.77
N ASP A 47 14.78 -0.40 12.00
CA ASP A 47 14.06 0.84 12.31
C ASP A 47 12.56 0.62 12.42
N LEU A 48 11.97 -0.16 11.49
CA LEU A 48 10.54 -0.49 11.55
C LEU A 48 10.18 -1.40 12.74
N ILE A 49 11.06 -2.34 13.11
CA ILE A 49 10.87 -3.19 14.29
C ILE A 49 10.84 -2.32 15.56
N GLU A 50 11.75 -1.35 15.68
CA GLU A 50 11.76 -0.45 16.82
C GLU A 50 10.51 0.44 16.83
N ALA A 51 10.12 1.02 15.69
CA ALA A 51 8.91 1.83 15.60
C ALA A 51 7.65 1.06 16.05
N GLN A 52 7.54 -0.23 15.68
CA GLN A 52 6.45 -1.09 16.16
C GLN A 52 6.49 -1.32 17.67
N ALA A 53 7.69 -1.43 18.25
CA ALA A 53 7.87 -1.55 19.68
C ALA A 53 7.49 -0.25 20.42
N GLU A 54 7.87 0.93 19.89
CA GLU A 54 7.44 2.25 20.38
C GLU A 54 5.91 2.37 20.37
N MET A 55 5.26 1.96 19.27
CA MET A 55 3.80 1.93 19.17
C MET A 55 3.16 1.07 20.26
N ALA A 56 3.71 -0.11 20.53
CA ALA A 56 3.21 -1.01 21.58
C ALA A 56 3.38 -0.41 22.99
N ARG A 57 4.43 0.41 23.19
CA ARG A 57 4.66 1.16 24.43
C ARG A 57 3.81 2.44 24.52
N GLY A 58 3.18 2.86 23.43
CA GLY A 58 2.42 4.11 23.34
C GLY A 58 3.30 5.35 23.23
N GLU A 59 4.54 5.19 22.77
CA GLU A 59 5.53 6.25 22.60
C GLU A 59 5.28 7.03 21.30
N PHE A 60 4.15 7.73 21.26
CA PHE A 60 3.81 8.62 20.15
C PHE A 60 4.20 10.05 20.46
N ALA A 61 4.62 10.79 19.44
CA ALA A 61 4.73 12.24 19.53
C ALA A 61 3.35 12.84 19.90
N THR A 62 3.37 13.82 20.78
CA THR A 62 2.18 14.58 21.13
C THR A 62 1.74 15.45 19.96
N GLU A 63 0.47 15.86 19.96
CA GLU A 63 -0.07 16.75 18.95
C GLU A 63 0.71 18.07 18.85
N ALA A 64 1.15 18.63 19.98
CA ALA A 64 1.94 19.86 20.01
C ALA A 64 3.32 19.69 19.34
N GLU A 65 3.98 18.54 19.54
CA GLU A 65 5.26 18.21 18.90
C GLU A 65 5.08 18.06 17.38
N VAL A 66 4.05 17.33 16.95
CA VAL A 66 3.71 17.18 15.53
C VAL A 66 3.45 18.54 14.88
N GLN A 67 2.61 19.38 15.49
CA GLN A 67 2.29 20.72 14.98
C GLN A 67 3.53 21.62 14.87
N THR A 68 4.43 21.55 15.85
CA THR A 68 5.69 22.31 15.84
C THR A 68 6.56 21.93 14.64
N ILE A 69 6.66 20.64 14.35
CA ILE A 69 7.44 20.14 13.22
C ILE A 69 6.78 20.48 11.89
N LEU A 70 5.48 20.22 11.70
CA LEU A 70 4.79 20.50 10.43
C LEU A 70 4.78 22.00 10.10
N SER A 71 4.57 22.85 11.10
CA SER A 71 4.62 24.33 10.94
C SER A 71 5.97 24.83 10.40
N LYS A 72 7.08 24.16 10.76
CA LYS A 72 8.42 24.48 10.23
C LYS A 72 8.51 24.22 8.72
N TYR A 73 7.84 23.19 8.21
CA TYR A 73 7.90 22.78 6.81
C TYR A 73 6.72 23.28 5.96
N ARG A 74 5.79 24.05 6.55
CA ARG A 74 4.56 24.55 5.91
C ARG A 74 3.71 23.41 5.30
N LEU A 75 3.69 22.27 5.96
CA LEU A 75 2.83 21.13 5.65
C LEU A 75 1.52 21.24 6.42
#